data_AF-A0A7G9FHX0-F1
#
_entry.id   AF-A0A7G9FHX0-F1
#
_cell.length_a   1.000
_cell.length_b   1.000
_cell.length_c   1.000
_cell.angle_alpha   90.00
_cell.angle_beta   90.00
_cell.angle_gamma   90.00
#
_symmetry.space_group_name_H-M   'P 1'
#
loop_
_entity.id
_entity.type
_entity.pdbx_description
1 polymer ?
#
loop_
_entity_poly.entity_id
_entity_poly.type
_entity_poly.pdbx_seq_one_letter_code
_entity_poly.pdbx_strand_id
1 'polypeptide(L)'
;MAVKHRIVSASTGKTVKTAPAPKGEQGSALPLRIGAAALWIFAIVLEALALCAMTEKIVIPFLVKFSPLVQGIVLLIVDFIAVVAGAQLWKKANRIAPASEANALKFWLWNNMGVIACAAAFVPFIVLLLLNKDTDKRTKAIGIAAAAILLIIGGLASYDFNPVSAESYAQAGITQQVYWTPHGKRFHTHEDCSALSRTEELTAGSVQEAIEAGRETMCKICEKRDGAVVEKVKQAAKEKDAA
;
A
#
# COMPACT_ATOMS: atom_id res chain seq x y z
N MET A 1 -18.38 -32.05 -8.11
CA MET A 1 -19.21 -31.31 -9.09
C MET A 1 -18.63 -29.92 -9.22
N ALA A 2 -18.38 -29.42 -10.43
CA ALA A 2 -17.93 -28.04 -10.62
C ALA A 2 -19.06 -27.11 -10.16
N VAL A 3 -18.77 -26.20 -9.23
CA VAL A 3 -19.76 -25.21 -8.79
C VAL A 3 -19.99 -24.26 -9.95
N LYS A 4 -21.24 -24.16 -10.40
CA LYS A 4 -21.61 -23.26 -11.49
C LYS A 4 -21.84 -21.87 -10.91
N HIS A 5 -20.90 -20.97 -11.16
CA HIS A 5 -20.99 -19.60 -10.67
C HIS A 5 -21.99 -18.78 -11.48
N ARG A 6 -22.75 -17.93 -10.80
CA ARG A 6 -23.47 -16.81 -11.41
C ARG A 6 -22.46 -15.69 -11.65
N ILE A 7 -22.21 -15.35 -12.93
CA ILE A 7 -21.27 -14.29 -13.28
C ILE A 7 -22.01 -12.97 -13.46
N VAL A 8 -21.56 -11.94 -12.74
CA VAL A 8 -22.05 -10.56 -12.85
C VAL A 8 -20.96 -9.72 -13.50
N SER A 9 -21.30 -8.96 -14.55
CA SER A 9 -20.36 -8.05 -15.19
C SER A 9 -20.09 -6.84 -14.30
N ALA A 10 -18.82 -6.50 -14.08
CA ALA A 10 -18.42 -5.32 -13.32
C ALA A 10 -18.96 -4.01 -13.94
N SER A 11 -18.94 -3.92 -15.27
CA SER A 11 -19.33 -2.71 -15.99
C SER A 11 -20.84 -2.48 -16.11
N THR A 12 -21.65 -3.55 -16.09
CA THR A 12 -23.11 -3.45 -16.31
C THR A 12 -23.95 -3.86 -15.12
N GLY A 13 -23.37 -4.52 -14.11
CA GLY A 13 -24.09 -5.06 -12.96
C GLY A 13 -25.10 -6.17 -13.31
N LYS A 14 -25.13 -6.62 -14.56
CA LYS A 14 -26.06 -7.66 -15.03
C LYS A 14 -25.41 -9.03 -14.98
N THR A 15 -26.23 -10.04 -14.72
CA THR A 15 -25.82 -11.44 -14.90
C THR A 15 -25.55 -11.71 -16.37
N VAL A 16 -24.37 -12.26 -16.67
CA VAL A 16 -23.90 -12.54 -18.02
C VAL A 16 -23.44 -13.99 -18.13
N LYS A 17 -23.58 -14.59 -19.33
CA LYS A 17 -23.02 -15.92 -19.61
C LYS A 17 -21.49 -15.88 -19.80
N THR A 18 -20.98 -14.74 -20.25
CA THR A 18 -19.56 -14.45 -20.47
C THR A 18 -19.39 -12.96 -20.24
N ALA A 19 -18.32 -12.54 -19.54
CA ALA A 19 -18.12 -11.13 -19.24
C ALA A 19 -17.79 -10.34 -20.51
N PRO A 20 -18.26 -9.09 -20.64
CA PRO A 20 -17.87 -8.22 -21.73
C PRO A 20 -16.38 -7.87 -21.64
N ALA A 21 -15.78 -7.49 -22.77
CA ALA A 21 -14.39 -7.06 -22.81
C ALA A 21 -14.15 -5.90 -21.82
N PRO A 22 -13.07 -5.93 -21.03
CA PRO A 22 -12.75 -4.90 -20.06
C PRO A 22 -12.55 -3.53 -20.71
N LYS A 23 -13.07 -2.45 -20.10
CA LYS A 23 -12.65 -1.08 -20.45
C LYS A 23 -11.34 -0.77 -19.71
N GLY A 24 -10.27 -0.56 -20.46
CA GLY A 24 -8.96 -0.23 -19.93
C GLY A 24 -8.80 1.26 -19.71
N GLU A 25 -8.96 1.74 -18.47
CA GLU A 25 -8.44 3.04 -18.06
C GLU A 25 -7.34 2.81 -17.01
N GLN A 26 -6.08 2.98 -17.42
CA GLN A 26 -4.97 2.98 -16.47
C GLN A 26 -4.93 4.34 -15.75
N GLY A 27 -5.20 4.33 -14.44
CA GLY A 27 -4.97 5.49 -13.60
C GLY A 27 -3.50 5.94 -13.61
N SER A 28 -3.23 7.20 -13.25
CA SER A 28 -1.85 7.70 -13.15
C SER A 28 -1.30 7.56 -11.72
N ALA A 29 -0.16 6.88 -11.58
CA ALA A 29 0.53 6.70 -10.30
C ALA A 29 1.31 7.95 -9.86
N LEU A 30 1.70 8.83 -10.79
CA LEU A 30 2.59 9.95 -10.52
C LEU A 30 2.00 10.98 -9.54
N PRO A 31 0.74 11.46 -9.69
CA PRO A 31 0.16 12.43 -8.76
C PRO A 31 0.07 11.88 -7.32
N LEU A 32 -0.22 10.59 -7.17
CA LEU A 32 -0.29 9.94 -5.86
C LEU A 32 1.09 9.89 -5.19
N ARG A 33 2.16 9.62 -5.96
CA ARG A 33 3.54 9.64 -5.44
C ARG A 33 3.99 11.03 -5.03
N ILE A 34 3.65 12.05 -5.82
CA ILE A 34 3.94 13.45 -5.50
C ILE A 34 3.19 13.86 -4.23
N GLY A 35 1.90 13.53 -4.13
CA GLY A 35 1.09 13.79 -2.94
C GLY A 35 1.65 13.10 -1.69
N ALA A 36 2.07 11.84 -1.81
CA ALA A 36 2.72 11.11 -0.73
C ALA A 36 4.03 11.78 -0.28
N ALA A 37 4.91 12.12 -1.21
CA ALA A 37 6.17 12.80 -0.90
C ALA A 37 5.95 14.18 -0.25
N ALA A 38 4.97 14.94 -0.74
CA ALA A 38 4.59 16.23 -0.15
C ALA A 38 4.10 16.07 1.30
N LEU A 39 3.26 15.07 1.57
CA LEU A 39 2.80 14.76 2.94
C LEU A 39 3.96 14.36 3.84
N TRP A 40 4.93 13.59 3.35
CA TRP A 40 6.11 13.21 4.14
C TRP A 40 7.05 14.39 4.43
N ILE A 41 7.21 15.32 3.49
CA ILE A 41 7.96 16.56 3.74
C ILE A 41 7.23 17.41 4.78
N PHE A 42 5.91 17.56 4.64
CA PHE A 42 5.09 18.29 5.60
C PHE A 42 5.16 17.68 7.01
N ALA A 43 5.09 16.35 7.10
CA ALA A 43 5.32 15.56 8.30
C ALA A 43 6.66 15.91 8.99
N ILE A 44 7.78 15.81 8.25
CA ILE A 44 9.12 16.14 8.78
C ILE A 44 9.20 17.60 9.31
N VAL A 45 8.51 18.54 8.65
CA VAL A 45 8.43 19.93 9.15
C VAL A 45 7.67 20.00 10.47
N LEU A 46 6.51 19.33 10.58
CA LEU A 46 5.76 19.26 11.84
C LEU A 46 6.57 18.61 12.96
N GLU A 47 7.35 17.58 12.64
CA GLU A 47 8.22 16.91 13.59
C GLU A 47 9.31 17.85 14.13
N ALA A 48 9.96 18.62 13.24
CA ALA A 48 10.93 19.63 13.63
C ALA A 48 10.29 20.73 14.49
N LEU A 49 9.07 21.16 14.17
CA LEU A 49 8.30 22.10 14.99
C LEU A 49 7.94 21.50 16.35
N ALA A 50 7.58 20.22 16.42
CA ALA A 50 7.29 19.52 17.66
C ALA A 50 8.53 19.50 18.58
N LEU A 51 9.70 19.18 18.00
CA LEU A 51 10.96 19.18 18.73
C LEU A 51 11.29 20.58 19.25
N CYS A 52 11.22 21.59 18.39
CA CYS A 52 11.50 22.98 18.77
C CYS A 52 10.52 23.51 19.81
N ALA A 53 9.24 23.13 19.75
CA ALA A 53 8.23 23.49 20.75
C ALA A 53 8.53 22.82 22.10
N MET A 54 8.76 21.50 22.14
CA MET A 54 9.07 20.77 23.39
C MET A 54 10.41 21.18 24.02
N THR A 55 11.36 21.65 23.21
CA THR A 55 12.65 22.18 23.67
C THR A 55 12.60 23.69 23.93
N GLU A 56 11.41 24.30 23.86
CA GLU A 56 11.15 25.73 24.13
C GLU A 56 11.97 26.70 23.28
N LYS A 57 12.48 26.23 22.13
CA LYS A 57 13.26 27.05 21.19
C LYS A 57 12.39 27.98 20.36
N ILE A 58 11.11 27.62 20.20
CA ILE A 58 10.13 28.42 19.46
C ILE A 58 8.80 28.44 20.22
N VAL A 59 7.99 29.44 19.90
CA VAL A 59 6.60 29.54 20.35
C VAL A 59 5.70 29.37 19.14
N ILE A 60 4.81 28.39 19.17
CA ILE A 60 3.84 28.15 18.09
C ILE A 60 2.65 29.10 18.29
N PRO A 61 2.44 30.12 17.44
CA PRO A 61 1.48 31.20 17.71
C PRO A 61 0.04 30.74 17.93
N PHE A 62 -0.37 29.65 17.27
CA PHE A 62 -1.72 29.10 17.36
C PHE A 62 -1.89 28.07 18.49
N LEU A 63 -0.81 27.65 19.17
CA LEU A 63 -0.86 26.71 20.30
C LEU A 63 -0.37 27.33 21.62
N VAL A 64 -0.18 28.65 21.69
CA VAL A 64 0.35 29.37 22.86
C VAL A 64 -0.41 29.15 24.16
N LYS A 65 -1.68 28.73 24.09
CA LYS A 65 -2.52 28.43 25.26
C LYS A 65 -2.17 27.08 25.91
N PHE A 66 -1.38 26.25 25.24
CA PHE A 66 -0.98 24.92 25.71
C PHE A 66 0.48 24.91 26.17
N SER A 67 0.79 24.06 27.15
CA SER A 67 2.17 23.83 27.58
C SER A 67 3.05 23.29 26.43
N PRO A 68 4.36 23.54 26.41
CA PRO A 68 5.30 23.06 25.37
C PRO A 68 5.15 21.58 25.02
N LEU A 69 5.04 20.72 26.04
CA LEU A 69 4.78 19.29 25.86
C LEU A 69 3.50 19.03 25.06
N VAL A 70 2.39 19.65 25.44
CA VAL A 70 1.09 19.47 24.75
C VAL A 70 1.17 19.97 23.32
N GLN A 71 1.85 21.10 23.06
CA GLN A 71 2.07 21.58 21.69
C GLN A 71 2.79 20.54 20.84
N GLY A 72 3.89 19.98 21.37
CA GLY A 72 4.63 18.93 20.70
C GLY A 72 3.78 17.68 20.43
N ILE A 73 3.02 17.19 21.42
CA ILE A 73 2.17 16.01 21.23
C ILE A 73 1.11 16.23 20.14
N VAL A 74 0.49 17.41 20.11
CA VAL A 74 -0.47 17.75 19.04
C VAL A 74 0.22 17.71 17.67
N LEU A 75 1.41 18.29 17.54
CA LEU A 75 2.17 18.27 16.29
C LEU A 75 2.57 16.84 15.88
N LEU A 76 3.01 15.99 16.82
CA LEU A 76 3.32 14.57 16.58
C LEU A 76 2.09 13.79 16.06
N ILE A 77 0.90 14.08 16.56
CA ILE A 77 -0.33 13.42 16.10
C ILE A 77 -0.67 13.85 14.68
N VAL A 78 -0.54 15.14 14.34
CA VAL A 78 -0.80 15.64 12.98
C VAL A 78 0.26 15.09 12.01
N ASP A 79 1.53 15.06 12.43
CA ASP A 79 2.62 14.42 11.70
C ASP A 79 2.30 12.95 11.39
N PHE A 80 1.96 12.17 12.42
CA PHE A 80 1.58 10.76 12.28
C PHE A 80 0.48 10.54 11.23
N ILE A 81 -0.57 11.37 11.25
CA ILE A 81 -1.65 11.31 10.27
C ILE A 81 -1.12 11.57 8.85
N ALA A 82 -0.29 12.59 8.67
CA ALA A 82 0.31 12.93 7.37
C ALA A 82 1.22 11.80 6.86
N VAL A 83 2.06 11.21 7.71
CA VAL A 83 2.93 10.08 7.37
C VAL A 83 2.11 8.88 6.89
N VAL A 84 1.09 8.48 7.66
CA VAL A 84 0.25 7.32 7.33
C VAL A 84 -0.57 7.58 6.08
N ALA A 85 -1.13 8.78 5.91
CA ALA A 85 -1.85 9.18 4.71
C ALA A 85 -0.94 9.12 3.46
N GLY A 86 0.28 9.63 3.56
CA GLY A 86 1.28 9.53 2.49
C GLY A 86 1.62 8.08 2.15
N ALA A 87 1.74 7.20 3.16
CA ALA A 87 1.94 5.77 2.95
C ALA A 87 0.77 5.12 2.20
N GLN A 88 -0.49 5.48 2.51
CA GLN A 88 -1.65 4.94 1.78
C GLN A 88 -1.67 5.43 0.32
N LEU A 89 -1.32 6.68 0.05
CA LEU A 89 -1.20 7.20 -1.31
C LEU A 89 -0.10 6.46 -2.10
N TRP A 90 1.04 6.21 -1.45
CA TRP A 90 2.15 5.46 -2.07
C TRP A 90 1.76 4.01 -2.39
N LYS A 91 1.07 3.33 -1.47
CA LYS A 91 0.55 1.97 -1.69
C LYS A 91 -0.43 1.94 -2.86
N LYS A 92 -1.37 2.89 -2.91
CA LYS A 92 -2.30 3.02 -4.04
C LYS A 92 -1.55 3.26 -5.36
N ALA A 93 -0.51 4.10 -5.35
CA ALA A 93 0.32 4.31 -6.53
C ALA A 93 1.03 3.02 -6.99
N ASN A 94 1.47 2.18 -6.04
CA ASN A 94 2.07 0.88 -6.35
C ASN A 94 1.05 -0.15 -6.86
N ARG A 95 -0.25 0.01 -6.56
CA ARG A 95 -1.30 -0.79 -7.20
C ARG A 95 -1.63 -0.36 -8.62
N ILE A 96 -1.18 0.82 -9.05
CA ILE A 96 -1.36 1.32 -10.42
C ILE A 96 -0.12 1.03 -11.25
N ALA A 97 1.06 1.35 -10.71
CA ALA A 97 2.35 1.15 -11.36
C ALA A 97 3.30 0.40 -10.40
N PRO A 98 3.12 -0.92 -10.24
CA PRO A 98 3.94 -1.74 -9.34
C PRO A 98 5.40 -1.78 -9.75
N ALA A 99 6.28 -1.99 -8.77
CA ALA A 99 7.68 -2.26 -9.04
C ALA A 99 7.88 -3.69 -9.57
N SER A 100 8.93 -3.90 -10.37
CA SER A 100 9.37 -5.23 -10.76
C SER A 100 9.97 -5.98 -9.56
N GLU A 101 9.65 -7.26 -9.44
CA GLU A 101 10.21 -8.15 -8.42
C GLU A 101 11.60 -8.72 -8.77
N ALA A 102 12.13 -8.41 -9.96
CA ALA A 102 13.44 -8.88 -10.43
C ALA A 102 14.60 -8.51 -9.49
N ASN A 103 14.47 -7.39 -8.76
CA ASN A 103 15.39 -7.02 -7.68
C ASN A 103 14.63 -6.95 -6.35
N ALA A 104 14.81 -7.97 -5.51
CA ALA A 104 14.10 -8.10 -4.24
C ALA A 104 14.32 -6.91 -3.30
N LEU A 105 15.54 -6.35 -3.24
CA LEU A 105 15.84 -5.19 -2.39
C LEU A 105 15.10 -3.95 -2.87
N LYS A 106 15.18 -3.65 -4.18
CA LYS A 106 14.46 -2.51 -4.78
C LYS A 106 12.95 -2.68 -4.63
N PHE A 107 12.44 -3.89 -4.86
CA PHE A 107 11.02 -4.21 -4.72
C PHE A 107 10.52 -4.00 -3.29
N TRP A 108 11.29 -4.47 -2.30
CA TRP A 108 10.96 -4.27 -0.90
C TRP A 108 10.99 -2.79 -0.50
N LEU A 109 12.06 -2.07 -0.89
CA LEU A 109 12.22 -0.64 -0.59
C LEU A 109 11.06 0.16 -1.18
N TRP A 110 10.72 -0.11 -2.44
CA TRP A 110 9.69 0.63 -3.17
C TRP A 110 8.29 0.41 -2.59
N ASN A 111 7.99 -0.80 -2.11
CA ASN A 111 6.71 -1.11 -1.48
C ASN A 111 6.61 -0.64 -0.02
N ASN A 112 7.75 -0.43 0.65
CA ASN A 112 7.79 -0.02 2.06
C ASN A 112 8.29 1.42 2.27
N MET A 113 8.20 2.29 1.25
CA MET A 113 8.57 3.70 1.35
C MET A 113 7.86 4.43 2.50
N GLY A 114 6.61 4.09 2.80
CA GLY A 114 5.89 4.65 3.94
C GLY A 114 6.53 4.29 5.30
N VAL A 115 7.06 3.07 5.44
CA VAL A 115 7.79 2.65 6.66
C VAL A 115 9.08 3.46 6.82
N ILE A 116 9.79 3.66 5.72
CA ILE A 116 11.03 4.44 5.68
C ILE A 116 10.75 5.90 6.02
N ALA A 117 9.72 6.49 5.43
CA ALA A 117 9.30 7.85 5.73
C ALA A 117 8.87 8.00 7.20
N CYS A 118 8.15 7.02 7.75
CA CYS A 118 7.76 7.00 9.16
C CYS A 118 8.98 6.95 10.10
N ALA A 119 9.96 6.09 9.79
CA ALA A 119 11.22 6.07 10.54
C ALA A 119 12.00 7.38 10.41
N ALA A 120 12.04 7.97 9.21
CA ALA A 120 12.72 9.24 8.95
C ALA A 120 12.08 10.43 9.68
N ALA A 121 10.76 10.40 9.94
CA ALA A 121 10.07 11.38 10.78
C ALA A 121 10.43 11.17 12.26
N PHE A 122 10.06 10.02 12.84
CA PHE A 122 10.09 9.87 14.30
C PHE A 122 11.45 9.52 14.92
N VAL A 123 12.34 8.81 14.20
CA VAL A 123 13.63 8.39 14.78
C VAL A 123 14.52 9.59 15.10
N PRO A 124 14.72 10.58 14.21
CA PRO A 124 15.50 11.77 14.54
C PRO A 124 14.93 12.53 15.73
N PHE A 125 13.62 12.72 15.83
CA PHE A 125 12.99 13.38 16.98
C PHE A 125 13.29 12.66 18.29
N ILE A 126 13.13 11.34 18.34
CA ILE A 126 13.39 10.54 19.55
C ILE A 126 14.85 10.73 19.98
N VAL A 127 15.80 10.61 19.05
CA VAL A 127 17.23 10.76 19.34
C VAL A 127 17.55 12.18 19.81
N LEU A 128 17.04 13.20 19.11
CA LEU A 128 17.32 14.60 19.43
C LEU A 128 16.71 15.03 20.76
N LEU A 129 15.48 14.60 21.07
CA LEU A 129 14.84 14.89 22.35
C LEU A 129 15.53 14.14 23.50
N LEU A 130 15.99 12.90 23.26
CA LEU A 130 16.77 12.13 24.24
C LEU A 130 18.09 12.85 24.60
N LEU A 131 18.81 13.33 23.59
CA LEU A 131 20.12 13.97 23.74
C LEU A 131 20.05 15.43 24.22
N ASN A 132 18.89 16.08 24.17
CA ASN A 132 18.74 17.45 24.65
C ASN A 132 18.94 17.52 26.18
N LYS A 133 19.84 18.37 26.67
CA LYS A 133 20.16 18.47 28.10
C LYS A 133 19.26 19.43 28.88
N ASP A 134 18.63 20.35 28.17
CA ASP A 134 17.90 21.48 28.74
C ASP A 134 16.42 21.16 28.97
N THR A 135 15.88 20.19 28.21
CA THR A 135 14.50 19.70 28.37
C THR A 135 14.33 18.92 29.68
N ASP A 136 13.27 19.24 30.42
CA ASP A 136 12.94 18.57 31.68
C ASP A 136 12.66 17.06 31.49
N LYS A 137 12.88 16.29 32.55
CA LYS A 137 12.78 14.82 32.52
C LYS A 137 11.39 14.33 32.13
N ARG A 138 10.33 15.02 32.55
CA ARG A 138 8.95 14.62 32.29
C ARG A 138 8.59 14.84 30.83
N THR A 139 8.89 16.01 30.28
CA THR A 139 8.64 16.31 28.86
C THR A 139 9.41 15.36 27.96
N LYS A 140 10.68 15.11 28.26
CA LYS A 140 11.50 14.14 27.53
C LYS A 140 10.90 12.73 27.57
N ALA A 141 10.55 12.24 28.76
CA ALA A 141 10.01 10.89 28.92
C ALA A 141 8.69 10.71 28.15
N ILE A 142 7.76 11.67 28.27
CA ILE A 142 6.46 11.60 27.60
C ILE A 142 6.61 11.77 26.09
N GLY A 143 7.40 12.74 25.63
CA GLY A 143 7.61 12.99 24.21
C GLY A 143 8.25 11.80 23.49
N ILE A 144 9.29 11.20 24.09
CA ILE A 144 9.93 9.99 23.55
C ILE A 144 8.94 8.82 23.53
N ALA A 145 8.20 8.60 24.62
CA ALA A 145 7.23 7.51 24.69
C ALA A 145 6.14 7.66 23.63
N ALA A 146 5.59 8.87 23.45
CA ALA A 146 4.60 9.17 22.44
C ALA A 146 5.14 8.92 21.03
N ALA A 147 6.31 9.49 20.68
CA ALA A 147 6.92 9.31 19.37
C ALA A 147 7.26 7.83 19.09
N ALA A 148 7.74 7.07 20.09
CA ALA A 148 8.02 5.65 19.94
C ALA A 148 6.76 4.83 19.65
N ILE A 149 5.64 5.12 20.35
CA ILE A 149 4.35 4.47 20.09
C ILE A 149 3.85 4.80 18.68
N LEU A 150 3.92 6.08 18.28
CA LEU A 150 3.52 6.52 16.95
C LEU A 150 4.37 5.90 15.85
N LEU A 151 5.68 5.78 16.06
CA LEU A 151 6.60 5.08 15.14
C LEU A 151 6.21 3.61 14.95
N ILE A 152 5.89 2.90 16.03
CA ILE A 152 5.49 1.48 15.95
C ILE A 152 4.17 1.33 15.20
N ILE A 153 3.13 2.08 15.60
CA ILE A 153 1.80 2.00 14.97
C ILE A 153 1.90 2.46 13.51
N GLY A 154 2.64 3.53 13.24
CA GLY A 154 2.80 4.13 11.91
C GLY A 154 3.58 3.23 10.97
N GLY A 155 4.65 2.60 11.47
CA GLY A 155 5.39 1.58 10.75
C GLY A 155 4.51 0.40 10.36
N LEU A 156 3.71 -0.13 11.30
CA LEU A 156 2.78 -1.22 11.02
C LEU A 156 1.67 -0.82 10.03
N ALA A 157 1.11 0.38 10.16
CA ALA A 157 0.09 0.90 9.25
C ALA A 157 0.64 1.18 7.83
N SER A 158 1.93 1.49 7.73
CA SER A 158 2.61 1.83 6.47
C SER A 158 3.20 0.61 5.75
N TYR A 159 3.42 -0.49 6.46
CA TYR A 159 3.98 -1.71 5.88
C TYR A 159 3.02 -2.32 4.83
N ASP A 160 3.58 -2.75 3.70
CA ASP A 160 2.81 -3.45 2.67
C ASP A 160 2.94 -4.97 2.84
N PHE A 161 1.97 -5.57 3.53
CA PHE A 161 1.92 -7.02 3.78
C PHE A 161 1.59 -7.85 2.53
N ASN A 162 1.07 -7.22 1.48
CA ASN A 162 0.73 -7.90 0.23
C ASN A 162 1.23 -7.06 -0.96
N PRO A 163 2.55 -6.94 -1.13
CA PRO A 163 3.10 -6.16 -2.23
C PRO A 163 2.73 -6.82 -3.57
N VAL A 164 2.44 -6.01 -4.57
CA VAL A 164 2.15 -6.44 -5.94
C VAL A 164 3.33 -6.14 -6.84
N SER A 165 3.62 -7.03 -7.77
CA SER A 165 4.69 -6.89 -8.75
C SER A 165 4.16 -6.62 -10.16
N ALA A 166 4.99 -5.98 -10.98
CA ALA A 166 4.68 -5.74 -12.39
C ALA A 166 4.48 -7.06 -13.15
N GLU A 167 5.24 -8.08 -12.78
CA GLU A 167 5.17 -9.44 -13.33
C GLU A 167 3.83 -10.10 -13.00
N SER A 168 3.35 -10.01 -11.76
CA SER A 168 2.06 -10.55 -11.32
C SER A 168 0.89 -9.91 -12.10
N TYR A 169 0.95 -8.60 -12.33
CA TYR A 169 -0.06 -7.90 -13.14
C TYR A 169 0.05 -8.21 -14.63
N ALA A 170 1.26 -8.35 -15.17
CA ALA A 170 1.46 -8.75 -16.56
C ALA A 170 0.88 -10.14 -16.82
N GLN A 171 1.04 -11.08 -15.88
CA GLN A 171 0.43 -12.42 -15.94
C GLN A 171 -1.10 -12.34 -15.94
N ALA A 172 -1.69 -11.55 -15.03
CA ALA A 172 -3.14 -11.33 -14.99
C ALA A 172 -3.67 -10.65 -16.27
N GLY A 173 -2.85 -9.81 -16.91
CA GLY A 173 -3.17 -9.20 -18.20
C GLY A 173 -3.29 -10.20 -19.35
N ILE A 174 -2.68 -11.39 -19.26
CA ILE A 174 -2.80 -12.44 -20.29
C ILE A 174 -4.24 -12.93 -20.41
N THR A 175 -4.93 -13.11 -19.27
CA THR A 175 -6.31 -13.63 -19.29
C THR A 175 -7.32 -12.58 -19.73
N GLN A 176 -6.94 -11.29 -19.76
CA GLN A 176 -7.76 -10.09 -20.06
C GLN A 176 -8.95 -9.87 -19.11
N GLN A 177 -9.47 -10.95 -18.51
CA GLN A 177 -10.59 -10.96 -17.59
C GLN A 177 -10.16 -11.64 -16.29
N VAL A 178 -10.62 -11.08 -15.18
CA VAL A 178 -10.46 -11.62 -13.84
C VAL A 178 -11.80 -11.69 -13.12
N TYR A 179 -11.84 -12.49 -12.06
CA TYR A 179 -13.01 -12.80 -11.26
C TYR A 179 -12.75 -12.44 -9.80
N TRP A 180 -13.76 -11.94 -9.09
CA TRP A 180 -13.69 -11.75 -7.65
C TRP A 180 -15.04 -11.98 -7.01
N THR A 181 -14.99 -12.26 -5.72
CA THR A 181 -16.20 -12.45 -4.91
C THR A 181 -16.64 -11.13 -4.28
N PRO A 182 -17.94 -10.96 -3.95
CA PRO A 182 -18.46 -9.72 -3.37
C PRO A 182 -17.74 -9.26 -2.09
N HIS A 183 -17.18 -10.19 -1.30
CA HIS A 183 -16.48 -9.91 -0.04
C HIS A 183 -15.01 -10.33 -0.06
N GLY A 184 -14.50 -10.79 -1.20
CA GLY A 184 -13.11 -11.18 -1.36
C GLY A 184 -12.16 -9.98 -1.41
N LYS A 185 -10.93 -10.19 -0.93
CA LYS A 185 -9.83 -9.21 -0.99
C LYS A 185 -8.91 -9.41 -2.21
N ARG A 186 -9.13 -10.47 -2.98
CA ARG A 186 -8.27 -10.89 -4.08
C ARG A 186 -9.09 -11.11 -5.34
N PHE A 187 -8.47 -10.89 -6.49
CA PHE A 187 -9.02 -11.32 -7.78
C PHE A 187 -8.35 -12.62 -8.23
N HIS A 188 -9.00 -13.28 -9.17
CA HIS A 188 -8.67 -14.60 -9.68
C HIS A 188 -8.63 -14.54 -11.20
N THR A 189 -7.61 -15.11 -11.82
CA THR A 189 -7.52 -15.23 -13.29
C THR A 189 -8.30 -16.42 -13.83
N HIS A 190 -8.76 -17.30 -12.92
CA HIS A 190 -9.39 -18.57 -13.20
C HIS A 190 -10.72 -18.70 -12.47
N GLU A 191 -11.80 -18.90 -13.22
CA GLU A 191 -13.15 -19.13 -12.66
C GLU A 191 -13.19 -20.42 -11.82
N ASP A 192 -12.49 -21.47 -12.25
CA ASP A 192 -12.42 -22.78 -11.59
C ASP A 192 -11.43 -22.84 -10.41
N CYS A 193 -10.95 -21.69 -9.92
CA CYS A 193 -10.03 -21.63 -8.80
C CYS A 193 -10.66 -22.28 -7.55
N SER A 194 -9.94 -23.18 -6.88
CA SER A 194 -10.47 -23.90 -5.71
C SER A 194 -10.88 -22.98 -4.54
N ALA A 195 -10.28 -21.79 -4.44
CA ALA A 195 -10.66 -20.76 -3.48
C ALA A 195 -12.05 -20.14 -3.75
N LEU A 196 -12.62 -20.32 -4.94
CA LEU A 196 -13.96 -19.88 -5.32
C LEU A 196 -15.03 -20.95 -5.13
N SER A 197 -14.64 -22.19 -4.78
CA SER A 197 -15.53 -23.36 -4.72
C SER A 197 -16.74 -23.25 -3.77
N ARG A 198 -16.77 -22.26 -2.88
CA ARG A 198 -17.89 -22.03 -1.93
C ARG A 198 -18.71 -20.79 -2.28
N THR A 199 -18.44 -20.17 -3.41
CA THR A 199 -19.09 -18.92 -3.83
C THR A 199 -20.07 -19.20 -4.95
N GLU A 200 -21.29 -18.70 -4.81
CA GLU A 200 -22.32 -18.83 -5.85
C GLU A 200 -22.24 -17.71 -6.88
N GLU A 201 -21.82 -16.51 -6.48
CA GLU A 201 -21.78 -15.31 -7.35
C GLU A 201 -20.35 -14.77 -7.48
N LEU A 202 -19.90 -14.59 -8.73
CA LEU A 202 -18.64 -13.96 -9.07
C LEU A 202 -18.90 -12.69 -9.86
N THR A 203 -18.18 -11.63 -9.54
CA THR A 203 -18.06 -10.48 -10.43
C THR A 203 -16.89 -10.71 -11.38
N ALA A 204 -17.09 -10.42 -12.66
CA ALA A 204 -16.06 -10.52 -13.68
C ALA A 204 -15.82 -9.18 -14.37
N GLY A 205 -14.55 -8.89 -14.65
CA GLY A 205 -14.14 -7.64 -15.27
C GLY A 205 -12.63 -7.58 -15.49
N SER A 206 -12.10 -6.38 -15.66
CA SER A 206 -10.68 -6.10 -15.81
C SER A 206 -9.93 -6.18 -14.48
N VAL A 207 -8.60 -6.31 -14.53
CA VAL A 207 -7.75 -6.17 -13.34
C VAL A 207 -7.96 -4.80 -12.68
N GLN A 208 -8.13 -3.75 -13.48
CA GLN A 208 -8.35 -2.39 -12.98
C GLN A 208 -9.69 -2.26 -12.25
N GLU A 209 -10.77 -2.82 -12.81
CA GLU A 209 -12.10 -2.83 -12.17
C GLU A 209 -12.04 -3.61 -10.84
N ALA A 210 -11.27 -4.69 -10.79
CA ALA A 210 -11.04 -5.44 -9.54
C ALA A 210 -10.31 -4.56 -8.50
N ILE A 211 -9.25 -3.85 -8.89
CA ILE A 211 -8.48 -2.95 -8.01
C ILE A 211 -9.36 -1.83 -7.48
N GLU A 212 -10.15 -1.19 -8.35
CA GLU A 212 -11.10 -0.12 -7.96
C GLU A 212 -12.18 -0.64 -7.02
N ALA A 213 -12.57 -1.90 -7.17
CA ALA A 213 -13.46 -2.57 -6.25
C ALA A 213 -12.75 -3.01 -4.95
N GLY A 214 -11.46 -2.72 -4.75
CA GLY A 214 -10.71 -3.06 -3.53
C GLY A 214 -10.09 -4.46 -3.52
N ARG A 215 -9.99 -5.11 -4.70
CA ARG A 215 -9.33 -6.41 -4.89
C ARG A 215 -7.99 -6.14 -5.53
N GLU A 216 -7.06 -5.72 -4.71
CA GLU A 216 -5.80 -5.16 -5.19
C GLU A 216 -4.75 -6.23 -5.53
N THR A 217 -4.95 -7.48 -5.11
CA THR A 217 -3.93 -8.53 -5.22
C THR A 217 -4.49 -9.78 -5.89
N MET A 218 -3.63 -10.46 -6.65
CA MET A 218 -3.99 -11.74 -7.26
C MET A 218 -4.07 -12.85 -6.19
N CYS A 219 -4.93 -13.84 -6.44
CA CYS A 219 -4.96 -15.08 -5.67
C CYS A 219 -3.65 -15.86 -5.85
N LYS A 220 -3.02 -16.28 -4.75
CA LYS A 220 -1.76 -17.05 -4.77
C LYS A 220 -1.87 -18.39 -5.51
N ILE A 221 -3.07 -18.99 -5.53
CA ILE A 221 -3.32 -20.25 -6.26
C ILE A 221 -3.31 -19.99 -7.77
N CYS A 222 -3.97 -18.91 -8.20
CA CYS A 222 -3.97 -18.46 -9.59
C CYS A 222 -2.56 -18.05 -10.02
N GLU A 223 -1.86 -17.25 -9.23
CA GLU A 223 -0.47 -16.84 -9.49
C GLU A 223 0.46 -18.02 -9.76
N LYS A 224 0.38 -19.07 -8.92
CA LYS A 224 1.18 -20.28 -9.10
C LYS A 224 0.79 -21.05 -10.37
N ARG A 225 -0.51 -21.14 -10.68
CA ARG A 225 -1.02 -21.82 -11.88
C ARG A 225 -0.54 -21.10 -13.15
N ASP A 226 -0.64 -19.78 -13.17
CA ASP A 226 -0.31 -18.93 -14.31
C ASP A 226 1.20 -18.94 -14.55
N GLY A 227 2.00 -18.80 -13.50
CA GLY A 227 3.45 -18.92 -13.57
C GLY A 227 3.92 -20.26 -14.13
N ALA A 228 3.27 -21.37 -13.74
CA ALA A 228 3.60 -22.69 -14.28
C ALA A 228 3.28 -22.82 -15.79
N VAL A 229 2.23 -22.15 -16.28
CA VAL A 229 1.91 -22.11 -17.71
C VAL A 229 2.96 -21.29 -18.47
N VAL A 230 3.35 -20.13 -17.94
CA VAL A 230 4.38 -19.27 -18.53
C VAL A 230 5.71 -20.01 -18.67
N GLU A 231 6.15 -20.71 -17.64
CA GLU A 231 7.41 -21.48 -17.70
C GLU A 231 7.35 -22.62 -18.72
N LYS A 232 6.23 -23.34 -18.82
CA LYS A 232 6.04 -24.37 -19.85
C LYS A 232 6.12 -23.80 -21.27
N VAL A 233 5.53 -22.63 -21.50
CA VAL A 233 5.59 -21.95 -22.81
C VAL A 233 7.02 -21.54 -23.14
N LYS A 234 7.77 -21.00 -22.17
CA LYS A 234 9.19 -20.65 -22.36
C LYS A 234 10.05 -21.86 -22.67
N GLN A 235 9.81 -23.00 -22.00
CA GLN A 235 10.54 -24.25 -22.25
C GLN A 235 10.28 -24.75 -23.67
N ALA A 236 9.00 -24.81 -24.08
CA ALA A 236 8.63 -25.22 -25.43
C ALA A 236 9.19 -24.30 -26.53
N ALA A 237 9.33 -23.00 -26.27
CA ALA A 237 9.98 -22.07 -27.20
C ALA A 237 11.48 -22.37 -27.34
N LYS A 238 12.20 -22.57 -26.23
CA LYS A 238 13.63 -22.93 -26.24
C LYS A 238 13.91 -24.25 -26.95
N GLU A 239 13.04 -25.24 -26.80
CA GLU A 239 13.14 -26.53 -27.50
C GLU A 239 12.95 -26.38 -29.02
N LYS A 240 12.07 -25.47 -29.45
CA LYS A 240 11.87 -25.16 -30.88
C LYS A 240 13.04 -24.40 -31.48
N ASP A 241 13.67 -23.51 -30.73
CA ASP A 241 14.83 -22.75 -31.21
C ASP A 241 16.12 -23.60 -31.23
N ALA A 242 16.12 -24.75 -30.54
CA ALA A 242 17.23 -25.70 -30.50
C ALA A 242 17.12 -26.86 -31.50
N ALA A 243 16.01 -26.94 -32.25
CA ALA A 243 15.73 -27.95 -33.28
C ALA A 243 15.91 -27.39 -34.69
#